data_AF-A0A7C6DUK6-F1
#
_entry.id   AF-A0A7C6DUK6-F1
#
_cell.length_a   1.000
_cell.length_b   1.000
_cell.length_c   1.000
_cell.angle_alpha   90.00
_cell.angle_beta   90.00
_cell.angle_gamma   90.00
#
_symmetry.space_group_name_H-M   'P 1'
#
loop_
_entity.id
_entity.type
_entity.pdbx_description
1 polymer ?
#
loop_
_entity_poly.entity_id
_entity_poly.type
_entity_poly.pdbx_seq_one_letter_code
_entity_poly.pdbx_strand_id
1 'polypeptide(L)'
;MREKCPTFFGVTFEGHPNPERLILPEDWPENAFPLRKDFTAPNFPSKTENSGALKDNEQASGDDGLVKIVLGPQHPALIEPEKFILKVDGEIVKEVKPRIGYVHRGIEKAAESRTYLQDIYLVERICGICNACHAACFCQTVEAIMGVDAPPRARYLRTIILELNRIHSHMLLLGHAGFEIGYETLFHYMWRDREHILDIMEELTGNRIIASFITIGGVRRDLKEKMIPRIKAEMEALRERMKFYRE
;
A
#
# COMPACT_ATOMS: atom_id res chain seq x y z
N MET A 1 33.63 -9.20 2.00
CA MET A 1 33.10 -8.94 0.64
C MET A 1 31.71 -8.39 0.85
N ARG A 2 31.45 -7.11 0.52
CA ARG A 2 30.31 -6.35 1.06
C ARG A 2 28.97 -6.90 0.53
N GLU A 3 28.18 -7.44 1.45
CA GLU A 3 26.76 -7.80 1.30
C GLU A 3 26.01 -6.57 0.79
N LYS A 4 25.59 -6.53 -0.48
CA LYS A 4 24.86 -5.37 -1.03
C LYS A 4 23.45 -5.82 -1.36
N CYS A 5 22.47 -5.27 -0.66
CA CYS A 5 21.07 -5.17 -1.10
C CYS A 5 20.89 -3.82 -1.82
N PRO A 6 20.95 -3.76 -3.15
CA PRO A 6 20.76 -2.51 -3.88
C PRO A 6 19.29 -2.11 -3.76
N THR A 7 19.02 -1.23 -2.79
CA THR A 7 17.78 -0.46 -2.73
C THR A 7 17.80 0.65 -3.79
N PHE A 8 16.66 1.28 -4.04
CA PHE A 8 16.57 2.41 -4.96
C PHE A 8 17.51 3.60 -4.64
N PHE A 9 17.96 3.72 -3.39
CA PHE A 9 18.90 4.73 -2.90
C PHE A 9 20.32 4.19 -2.65
N GLY A 10 20.56 2.89 -2.86
CA GLY A 10 21.85 2.24 -2.59
C GLY A 10 22.20 2.14 -1.10
N VAL A 11 21.19 2.11 -0.23
CA VAL A 11 21.34 1.76 1.19
C VAL A 11 21.72 0.30 1.31
N THR A 12 22.72 0.00 2.13
CA THR A 12 23.17 -1.36 2.45
C THR A 12 22.89 -1.66 3.91
N PHE A 13 22.31 -2.83 4.19
CA PHE A 13 22.01 -3.29 5.55
C PHE A 13 23.08 -4.27 6.01
N GLU A 14 23.78 -3.93 7.09
CA GLU A 14 24.82 -4.80 7.66
C GLU A 14 24.19 -5.98 8.41
N GLY A 15 24.71 -7.19 8.20
CA GLY A 15 24.23 -8.40 8.89
C GLY A 15 22.88 -8.91 8.40
N HIS A 16 22.41 -8.44 7.24
CA HIS A 16 21.17 -8.93 6.65
C HIS A 16 21.37 -10.33 6.06
N PRO A 17 20.58 -11.34 6.44
CA PRO A 17 20.83 -12.73 6.07
C PRO A 17 20.68 -13.01 4.57
N ASN A 18 19.99 -12.15 3.83
CA ASN A 18 19.86 -12.24 2.37
C ASN A 18 20.03 -10.87 1.70
N PRO A 19 21.20 -10.54 1.12
CA PRO A 19 21.43 -9.25 0.47
C PRO A 19 20.86 -9.18 -0.96
N GLU A 20 20.07 -10.14 -1.44
CA GLU A 20 19.50 -10.07 -2.78
C GLU A 20 18.63 -8.81 -3.00
N ARG A 21 18.53 -8.39 -4.27
CA ARG A 21 17.62 -7.32 -4.67
C ARG A 21 16.18 -7.75 -4.44
N LEU A 22 15.39 -6.92 -3.76
CA LEU A 22 13.97 -7.20 -3.57
C LEU A 22 13.09 -6.65 -4.71
N ILE A 23 13.33 -5.39 -5.10
CA ILE A 23 12.47 -4.66 -6.05
C ILE A 23 13.12 -4.49 -7.43
N LEU A 24 14.41 -4.13 -7.46
CA LEU A 24 15.11 -3.92 -8.73
C LEU A 24 15.30 -5.25 -9.48
N PRO A 25 15.17 -5.27 -10.81
CA PRO A 25 15.46 -6.44 -11.61
C PRO A 25 16.87 -7.01 -11.36
N GLU A 26 17.04 -8.31 -11.59
CA GLU A 26 18.33 -9.00 -11.42
C GLU A 26 19.39 -8.47 -12.40
N ASP A 27 18.97 -8.09 -13.61
CA ASP A 27 19.80 -7.50 -14.66
C ASP A 27 20.05 -5.99 -14.48
N TRP A 28 19.49 -5.38 -13.44
CA TRP A 28 19.71 -3.95 -13.16
C TRP A 28 21.20 -3.65 -12.86
N PRO A 29 21.77 -2.51 -13.28
CA PRO A 29 23.18 -2.24 -13.01
C PRO A 29 23.48 -2.06 -11.51
N GLU A 30 24.56 -2.66 -10.99
CA GLU A 30 24.85 -2.68 -9.54
C GLU A 30 25.05 -1.32 -8.88
N ASN A 31 25.55 -0.33 -9.64
CA ASN A 31 25.81 1.02 -9.14
C ASN A 31 24.81 2.04 -9.69
N ALA A 32 23.63 1.59 -10.12
CA ALA A 32 22.54 2.43 -10.61
C ALA A 32 21.42 2.51 -9.56
N PHE A 33 21.16 3.71 -9.05
CA PHE A 33 20.20 3.93 -7.96
C PHE A 33 19.11 4.93 -8.38
N PRO A 34 17.95 4.45 -8.90
CA PRO A 34 16.94 5.29 -9.55
C PRO A 34 16.46 6.51 -8.78
N LEU A 35 16.43 6.43 -7.45
CA LEU A 35 15.88 7.50 -6.62
C LEU A 35 16.94 8.50 -6.15
N ARG A 36 18.24 8.28 -6.44
CA ARG A 36 19.26 9.31 -6.13
C ARG A 36 19.13 10.54 -7.03
N LYS A 37 19.70 11.65 -6.56
CA LYS A 37 19.67 12.95 -7.26
C LYS A 37 20.63 12.99 -8.45
N ASP A 38 21.77 12.31 -8.33
CA ASP A 38 22.83 12.17 -9.33
C ASP A 38 22.57 11.03 -10.34
N PHE A 39 21.46 10.31 -10.19
CA PHE A 39 21.14 9.20 -11.09
C PHE A 39 20.83 9.70 -12.50
N THR A 40 21.58 9.19 -13.47
CA THR A 40 21.29 9.33 -14.90
C THR A 40 20.80 7.99 -15.41
N ALA A 41 19.65 7.98 -16.08
CA ALA A 41 19.09 6.75 -16.62
C ALA A 41 20.10 6.12 -17.59
N PRO A 42 20.54 4.86 -17.36
CA PRO A 42 21.40 4.19 -18.31
C PRO A 42 20.63 3.97 -19.62
N ASN A 43 21.35 3.91 -20.74
CA ASN A 43 20.75 3.42 -21.98
C ASN A 43 20.38 1.95 -21.78
N PHE A 44 19.11 1.67 -21.52
CA PHE A 44 18.61 0.31 -21.46
C PHE A 44 18.66 -0.26 -22.88
N PRO A 45 19.34 -1.40 -23.11
CA PRO A 45 19.20 -2.11 -24.38
C PRO A 45 17.71 -2.41 -24.59
N SER A 46 17.24 -2.27 -25.83
CA SER A 46 15.84 -2.58 -26.12
C SER A 46 15.56 -4.04 -25.71
N LYS A 47 14.36 -4.34 -25.19
CA LYS A 47 13.98 -5.71 -24.74
C LYS A 47 14.22 -6.81 -25.79
N THR A 48 14.44 -6.43 -27.04
CA THR A 48 14.74 -7.29 -28.19
C THR A 48 16.20 -7.77 -28.24
N GLU A 49 17.16 -7.13 -27.55
CA GLU A 49 18.59 -7.49 -27.61
C GLU A 49 19.06 -8.35 -26.43
N ASN A 50 18.30 -8.35 -25.32
CA ASN A 50 18.57 -9.15 -24.11
C ASN A 50 17.43 -10.13 -23.79
N SER A 51 16.82 -10.74 -24.81
CA SER A 51 16.11 -12.01 -24.65
C SER A 51 17.07 -13.20 -24.51
N GLY A 52 18.34 -12.94 -24.19
CA GLY A 52 19.30 -13.92 -23.75
C GLY A 52 18.93 -14.39 -22.34
N ALA A 53 17.91 -15.24 -22.27
CA ALA A 53 17.47 -16.00 -21.12
C ALA A 53 17.41 -15.18 -19.81
N LEU A 54 16.18 -14.85 -19.38
CA LEU A 54 15.89 -15.10 -17.97
C LEU A 54 16.38 -16.54 -17.75
N LYS A 55 17.54 -16.69 -17.10
CA LYS A 55 18.06 -17.99 -16.75
C LYS A 55 17.13 -18.51 -15.67
N ASP A 56 15.97 -19.02 -16.07
CA ASP A 56 15.27 -20.11 -15.40
C ASP A 56 16.10 -21.41 -15.50
N ASN A 57 17.43 -21.28 -15.50
CA ASN A 57 18.41 -22.35 -15.36
C ASN A 57 18.92 -22.34 -13.92
N GLU A 58 18.01 -22.50 -12.97
CA GLU A 58 18.26 -23.48 -11.93
C GLU A 58 17.33 -24.64 -12.27
N GLN A 59 17.93 -25.64 -12.92
CA GLN A 59 17.32 -26.94 -13.13
C GLN A 59 16.64 -27.39 -11.83
N ALA A 60 15.48 -28.01 -11.98
CA ALA A 60 14.81 -28.82 -10.98
C ALA A 60 15.60 -30.09 -10.60
N SER A 61 16.91 -29.97 -10.41
CA SER A 61 17.81 -31.08 -10.10
C SER A 61 18.94 -30.59 -9.21
N GLY A 62 18.77 -30.77 -7.90
CA GLY A 62 19.83 -30.54 -6.92
C GLY A 62 19.38 -30.54 -5.46
N ASP A 63 18.08 -30.37 -5.18
CA ASP A 63 17.58 -30.18 -3.81
C ASP A 63 16.51 -31.25 -3.49
N ASP A 64 16.96 -32.37 -2.94
CA ASP A 64 16.24 -33.32 -2.06
C ASP A 64 14.70 -33.45 -2.22
N GLY A 65 14.20 -33.69 -3.44
CA GLY A 65 12.76 -33.95 -3.68
C GLY A 65 11.83 -32.73 -3.57
N LEU A 66 12.37 -31.50 -3.47
CA LEU A 66 11.57 -30.28 -3.34
C LEU A 66 10.96 -29.84 -4.69
N VAL A 67 9.68 -29.47 -4.67
CA VAL A 67 8.95 -28.96 -5.83
C VAL A 67 8.92 -27.43 -5.79
N LYS A 68 9.18 -26.79 -6.94
CA LYS A 68 9.11 -25.34 -7.10
C LYS A 68 7.72 -24.93 -7.60
N ILE A 69 7.04 -24.05 -6.86
CA ILE A 69 5.72 -23.49 -7.21
C ILE A 69 5.85 -21.98 -7.35
N VAL A 70 5.27 -21.41 -8.41
CA VAL A 70 5.24 -19.96 -8.63
C VAL A 70 3.80 -19.46 -8.44
N LEU A 71 3.63 -18.53 -7.51
CA LEU A 71 2.37 -17.86 -7.22
C LEU A 71 2.47 -16.38 -7.62
N GLY A 72 1.56 -15.89 -8.45
CA GLY A 72 1.57 -14.51 -8.96
C GLY A 72 2.37 -14.31 -10.28
N PRO A 73 2.56 -13.07 -10.76
CA PRO A 73 2.20 -11.79 -10.11
C PRO A 73 0.69 -11.50 -10.13
N GLN A 74 -0.08 -12.22 -10.95
CA GLN A 74 -1.53 -12.15 -10.98
C GLN A 74 -2.07 -13.47 -10.45
N HIS A 75 -2.70 -13.44 -9.28
CA HIS A 75 -3.34 -14.60 -8.69
C HIS A 75 -4.56 -14.12 -7.88
N PRO A 76 -5.71 -14.82 -7.92
CA PRO A 76 -6.93 -14.39 -7.23
C PRO A 76 -6.74 -14.12 -5.73
N ALA A 77 -5.90 -14.93 -5.07
CA ALA A 77 -5.61 -14.78 -3.64
C ALA A 77 -4.73 -13.56 -3.28
N LEU A 78 -4.20 -12.82 -4.26
CA LEU A 78 -3.30 -11.70 -4.04
C LEU A 78 -4.02 -10.37 -4.33
N ILE A 79 -4.10 -9.51 -3.31
CA ILE A 79 -4.73 -8.19 -3.38
C ILE A 79 -3.90 -7.22 -4.24
N GLU A 80 -2.58 -7.37 -4.22
CA GLU A 80 -1.64 -6.58 -5.01
C GLU A 80 -0.80 -7.49 -5.92
N PRO A 81 -0.23 -6.96 -7.02
CA PRO A 81 0.68 -7.70 -7.87
C PRO A 81 1.98 -8.06 -7.14
N GLU A 82 2.05 -9.29 -6.68
CA GLU A 82 3.16 -9.87 -5.92
C GLU A 82 3.48 -11.25 -6.48
N LYS A 83 4.76 -11.60 -6.58
CA LYS A 83 5.20 -12.91 -7.05
C LYS A 83 5.94 -13.63 -5.93
N PHE A 84 5.50 -14.83 -5.58
CA PHE A 84 6.17 -15.70 -4.64
C PHE A 84 6.69 -16.94 -5.37
N ILE A 85 7.97 -17.22 -5.20
CA ILE A 85 8.57 -18.49 -5.64
C ILE A 85 8.73 -19.36 -4.39
N LEU A 86 7.95 -20.42 -4.32
CA LEU A 86 7.90 -21.35 -3.19
C LEU A 86 8.71 -22.60 -3.53
N LYS A 87 9.48 -23.12 -2.58
CA LYS A 87 9.97 -24.50 -2.60
C LYS A 87 9.21 -25.30 -1.56
N VAL A 88 8.56 -26.37 -1.98
CA VAL A 88 7.68 -27.19 -1.14
C VAL A 88 8.15 -28.64 -1.07
N ASP A 89 8.03 -29.23 0.11
CA ASP A 89 8.21 -30.65 0.40
C ASP A 89 6.82 -31.22 0.73
N GLY A 90 6.14 -31.78 -0.28
CA GLY A 90 4.71 -32.08 -0.17
C GLY A 90 3.90 -30.80 0.11
N GLU A 91 3.29 -30.73 1.30
CA GLU A 91 2.49 -29.59 1.75
C GLU A 91 3.30 -28.56 2.58
N ILE A 92 4.55 -28.87 2.91
CA ILE A 92 5.38 -28.02 3.77
C ILE A 92 6.19 -27.04 2.92
N VAL A 93 5.95 -25.75 3.09
CA VAL A 93 6.77 -24.69 2.49
C VAL A 93 8.11 -24.62 3.21
N LYS A 94 9.21 -24.92 2.50
CA LYS A 94 10.59 -24.88 3.03
C LYS A 94 11.28 -23.55 2.77
N GLU A 95 11.02 -22.94 1.62
CA GLU A 95 11.63 -21.68 1.21
C GLU A 95 10.60 -20.80 0.47
N VAL A 96 10.67 -19.49 0.69
CA VAL A 96 9.87 -18.48 -0.03
C VAL A 96 10.79 -17.38 -0.51
N LYS A 97 10.82 -17.14 -1.82
CA LYS A 97 11.47 -15.96 -2.42
C LYS A 97 10.40 -14.98 -2.93
N PRO A 98 10.10 -13.90 -2.18
CA PRO A 98 9.17 -12.88 -2.62
C PRO A 98 9.82 -11.94 -3.65
N ARG A 99 9.05 -11.60 -4.68
CA ARG A 99 9.34 -10.59 -5.70
C ARG A 99 8.19 -9.59 -5.69
N ILE A 100 8.47 -8.37 -5.28
CA ILE A 100 7.48 -7.30 -5.10
C ILE A 100 7.86 -6.05 -5.88
N GLY A 101 7.01 -5.02 -5.83
CA GLY A 101 7.29 -3.72 -6.45
C GLY A 101 6.88 -3.62 -7.92
N TYR A 102 6.05 -4.54 -8.41
CA TYR A 102 5.41 -4.47 -9.73
C TYR A 102 4.58 -3.20 -9.95
N VAL A 103 4.09 -2.58 -8.86
CA VAL A 103 3.31 -1.32 -8.88
C VAL A 103 4.13 -0.14 -8.33
N HIS A 104 5.46 -0.25 -8.28
CA HIS A 104 6.31 0.86 -7.88
C HIS A 104 6.23 1.99 -8.92
N ARG A 105 5.67 3.13 -8.50
CA ARG A 105 5.42 4.31 -9.37
C ARG A 105 6.45 5.42 -9.22
N GLY A 106 7.44 5.27 -8.34
CA GLY A 106 8.44 6.30 -8.06
C GLY A 106 7.82 7.58 -7.48
N ILE A 107 6.87 7.42 -6.54
CA ILE A 107 6.18 8.53 -5.89
C ILE A 107 7.18 9.45 -5.19
N GLU A 108 8.24 8.90 -4.59
CA GLU A 108 9.29 9.65 -3.92
C GLU A 108 10.00 10.60 -4.89
N LYS A 109 10.40 10.09 -6.07
CA LYS A 109 11.05 10.91 -7.09
C LYS A 109 10.12 11.97 -7.64
N ALA A 110 8.85 11.60 -7.81
CA ALA A 110 7.85 12.48 -8.38
C ALA A 110 7.44 13.60 -7.40
N ALA A 111 7.61 13.41 -6.09
CA ALA A 111 7.43 14.48 -5.10
C ALA A 111 8.51 15.57 -5.21
N GLU A 112 9.73 15.20 -5.62
CA GLU A 112 10.86 16.16 -5.71
C GLU A 112 10.64 17.30 -6.71
N SER A 113 9.81 17.08 -7.73
CA SER A 113 9.53 18.06 -8.79
C SER A 113 8.25 18.86 -8.58
N ARG A 114 7.53 18.60 -7.48
CA ARG A 114 6.24 19.20 -7.17
C ARG A 114 6.31 20.10 -5.94
N THR A 115 5.30 20.93 -5.81
CA THR A 115 5.12 21.72 -4.58
C THR A 115 4.50 20.85 -3.49
N TYR A 116 4.76 21.17 -2.22
CA TYR A 116 4.16 20.48 -1.07
C TYR A 116 2.63 20.37 -1.17
N LEU A 117 1.94 21.39 -1.69
CA LEU A 117 0.48 21.35 -1.86
C LEU A 117 0.03 20.35 -2.95
N GLN A 118 0.81 20.20 -4.02
CA GLN A 118 0.55 19.20 -5.06
C GLN A 118 0.85 17.78 -4.55
N ASP A 119 1.88 17.65 -3.70
CA ASP A 119 2.29 16.36 -3.15
C ASP A 119 1.25 15.73 -2.24
N ILE A 120 0.39 16.52 -1.58
CA ILE A 120 -0.75 15.99 -0.80
C ILE A 120 -1.56 15.00 -1.66
N TYR A 121 -1.83 15.36 -2.91
CA TYR A 121 -2.60 14.50 -3.83
C TYR A 121 -1.79 13.29 -4.29
N LEU A 122 -0.47 13.44 -4.41
CA LEU A 122 0.41 12.35 -4.80
C LEU A 122 0.51 11.30 -3.69
N VAL A 123 0.73 11.72 -2.43
CA VAL A 123 0.90 10.82 -1.29
C VAL A 123 -0.39 10.10 -0.91
N GLU A 124 -1.57 10.73 -1.11
CA GLU A 124 -2.86 10.04 -0.96
C GLU A 124 -3.00 8.82 -1.89
N ARG A 125 -2.24 8.77 -2.98
CA ARG A 125 -2.27 7.65 -3.93
C ARG A 125 -1.29 6.55 -3.59
N ILE A 126 -0.52 6.65 -2.51
CA ILE A 126 0.39 5.56 -2.07
C ILE A 126 -0.44 4.31 -1.79
N CYS A 127 -1.52 4.44 -1.02
CA CYS A 127 -2.45 3.37 -0.66
C CYS A 127 -3.85 3.73 -1.13
N GLY A 128 -4.45 2.88 -1.97
CA GLY A 128 -5.81 3.10 -2.49
C GLY A 128 -6.92 2.96 -1.44
N ILE A 129 -6.60 2.40 -0.27
CA ILE A 129 -7.56 2.15 0.81
C ILE A 129 -7.36 3.18 1.92
N CYS A 130 -6.14 3.24 2.46
CA CYS A 130 -5.74 4.02 3.60
C CYS A 130 -5.25 5.45 3.28
N ASN A 131 -5.80 6.10 2.25
CA ASN A 131 -5.26 7.35 1.70
C ASN A 131 -5.16 8.50 2.74
N ALA A 132 -6.12 8.60 3.66
CA ALA A 132 -6.16 9.71 4.62
C ALA A 132 -4.97 9.69 5.59
N CYS A 133 -4.45 8.51 5.95
CA CYS A 133 -3.29 8.42 6.84
C CYS A 133 -2.01 8.91 6.18
N HIS A 134 -1.84 8.64 4.87
CA HIS A 134 -0.71 9.16 4.09
C HIS A 134 -0.77 10.68 3.98
N ALA A 135 -1.95 11.24 3.70
CA ALA A 135 -2.16 12.69 3.69
C ALA A 135 -1.85 13.33 5.05
N ALA A 136 -2.35 12.73 6.13
CA ALA A 136 -2.15 13.22 7.49
C ALA A 136 -0.67 13.21 7.87
N CYS A 137 0.02 12.08 7.65
CA CYS A 137 1.45 11.94 7.93
C CYS A 137 2.27 12.98 7.19
N PHE A 138 2.02 13.16 5.88
CA PHE A 138 2.72 14.16 5.08
C PHE A 138 2.44 15.58 5.56
N CYS A 139 1.17 15.95 5.73
CA CYS A 139 0.79 17.31 6.16
C CYS A 139 1.36 17.63 7.55
N GLN A 140 1.28 16.71 8.50
CA GLN A 140 1.81 16.89 9.85
C GLN A 140 3.33 16.99 9.85
N THR A 141 4.02 16.26 8.98
CA THR A 141 5.47 16.37 8.81
C THR A 141 5.85 17.77 8.29
N VAL A 142 5.14 18.27 7.29
CA VAL A 142 5.36 19.63 6.76
C VAL A 142 5.04 20.70 7.80
N GLU A 143 3.95 20.55 8.54
CA GLU A 143 3.56 21.42 9.65
C GLU A 143 4.63 21.48 10.75
N ALA A 144 5.18 20.32 11.13
CA ALA A 144 6.24 20.23 12.11
C ALA A 144 7.54 20.92 11.65
N ILE A 145 7.91 20.77 10.37
CA ILE A 145 9.06 21.46 9.76
C ILE A 145 8.86 22.98 9.79
N MET A 146 7.64 23.44 9.55
CA MET A 146 7.28 24.86 9.55
C MET A 146 7.06 25.44 10.96
N GLY A 147 6.97 24.60 12.00
CA GLY A 147 6.65 25.02 13.36
C GLY A 147 5.22 25.57 13.50
N VAL A 148 4.26 25.06 12.72
CA VAL A 148 2.86 25.51 12.74
C VAL A 148 1.93 24.41 13.24
N ASP A 149 0.95 24.79 14.07
CA ASP A 149 -0.08 23.89 14.56
C ASP A 149 -1.41 24.11 13.84
N ALA A 150 -2.06 23.01 13.43
CA ALA A 150 -3.41 23.07 12.91
C ALA A 150 -4.42 23.48 14.01
N PRO A 151 -5.48 24.26 13.70
CA PRO A 151 -6.49 24.64 14.67
C PRO A 151 -7.13 23.43 15.38
N PRO A 152 -7.54 23.54 16.67
CA PRO A 152 -8.12 22.41 17.41
C PRO A 152 -9.27 21.72 16.68
N ARG A 153 -10.18 22.48 16.06
CA ARG A 153 -11.29 21.94 15.26
C ARG A 153 -10.80 21.10 14.08
N ALA A 154 -9.78 21.56 13.36
CA ALA A 154 -9.20 20.82 12.25
C ALA A 154 -8.58 19.50 12.70
N ARG A 155 -7.96 19.46 13.90
CA ARG A 155 -7.43 18.22 14.49
C ARG A 155 -8.55 17.20 14.75
N TYR A 156 -9.68 17.62 15.32
CA TYR A 156 -10.83 16.72 15.50
C TYR A 156 -11.39 16.20 14.18
N LEU A 157 -11.50 17.06 13.16
CA LEU A 157 -11.98 16.65 11.83
C LEU A 157 -11.01 15.66 11.15
N ARG A 158 -9.70 15.86 11.30
CA ARG A 158 -8.69 14.87 10.86
C ARG A 158 -8.91 13.52 11.54
N THR A 159 -9.11 13.50 12.86
CA THR A 159 -9.36 12.26 13.59
C THR A 159 -10.62 11.56 13.08
N ILE A 160 -11.72 12.28 12.86
CA ILE A 160 -12.95 11.69 12.32
C ILE A 160 -12.69 11.01 10.98
N ILE A 161 -12.03 11.70 10.03
CA ILE A 161 -11.72 11.13 8.72
C ILE A 161 -10.76 9.95 8.82
N LEU A 162 -9.74 10.03 9.67
CA LEU A 162 -8.78 8.94 9.88
C LEU A 162 -9.48 7.69 10.44
N GLU A 163 -10.39 7.85 11.39
CA GLU A 163 -11.10 6.72 11.98
C GLU A 163 -12.17 6.13 11.05
N LEU A 164 -12.86 6.96 10.25
CA LEU A 164 -13.72 6.45 9.17
C LEU A 164 -12.90 5.66 8.13
N ASN A 165 -11.73 6.18 7.76
CA ASN A 165 -10.80 5.52 6.84
C ASN A 165 -10.28 4.19 7.41
N ARG A 166 -9.95 4.16 8.71
CA ARG A 166 -9.54 2.96 9.45
C ARG A 166 -10.64 1.90 9.44
N ILE A 167 -11.87 2.25 9.81
CA ILE A 167 -12.99 1.29 9.88
C ILE A 167 -13.24 0.68 8.50
N HIS A 168 -13.35 1.48 7.44
CA HIS A 168 -13.59 0.91 6.11
C HIS A 168 -12.41 0.06 5.63
N SER A 169 -11.18 0.37 6.04
CA SER A 169 -9.98 -0.38 5.66
C SER A 169 -10.00 -1.76 6.32
N HIS A 170 -10.33 -1.83 7.60
CA HIS A 170 -10.44 -3.11 8.30
C HIS A 170 -11.62 -3.94 7.83
N MET A 171 -12.78 -3.33 7.54
CA MET A 171 -13.92 -4.06 6.98
C MET A 171 -13.61 -4.67 5.61
N LEU A 172 -12.87 -3.95 4.77
CA LEU A 172 -12.40 -4.48 3.49
C LEU A 172 -11.49 -5.69 3.71
N LEU A 173 -10.49 -5.58 4.59
CA LEU A 173 -9.57 -6.67 4.88
C LEU A 173 -10.28 -7.89 5.48
N LEU A 174 -11.20 -7.69 6.43
CA LEU A 174 -11.97 -8.78 7.04
C LEU A 174 -12.88 -9.46 6.03
N GLY A 175 -13.56 -8.70 5.19
CA GLY A 175 -14.37 -9.25 4.09
C GLY A 175 -13.51 -10.09 3.14
N HIS A 176 -12.35 -9.56 2.73
CA HIS A 176 -11.43 -10.28 1.85
C HIS A 176 -10.86 -11.54 2.51
N ALA A 177 -10.45 -11.47 3.78
CA ALA A 177 -9.99 -12.64 4.53
C ALA A 177 -11.09 -13.72 4.62
N GLY A 178 -12.35 -13.30 4.83
CA GLY A 178 -13.51 -14.19 4.75
C GLY A 178 -13.65 -14.86 3.39
N PHE A 179 -13.49 -14.11 2.30
CA PHE A 179 -13.52 -14.66 0.95
C PHE A 179 -12.42 -15.71 0.70
N GLU A 180 -11.17 -15.42 1.10
CA GLU A 180 -10.03 -16.33 0.89
C GLU A 180 -10.18 -17.67 1.64
N ILE A 181 -10.83 -17.68 2.80
CA ILE A 181 -11.11 -18.92 3.55
C ILE A 181 -12.42 -19.62 3.10
N GLY A 182 -13.08 -19.10 2.05
CA GLY A 182 -14.30 -19.68 1.47
C GLY A 182 -15.62 -19.18 2.07
N TYR A 183 -15.60 -18.13 2.90
CA TYR A 183 -16.79 -17.54 3.52
C TYR A 183 -17.32 -16.33 2.72
N GLU A 184 -17.83 -16.60 1.51
CA GLU A 184 -18.29 -15.55 0.57
C GLU A 184 -19.44 -14.68 1.11
N THR A 185 -20.35 -15.25 1.91
CA THR A 185 -21.45 -14.49 2.52
C THR A 185 -20.94 -13.38 3.43
N LEU A 186 -19.88 -13.64 4.21
CA LEU A 186 -19.27 -12.64 5.08
C LEU A 186 -18.64 -11.51 4.26
N PHE A 187 -18.00 -11.85 3.13
CA PHE A 187 -17.47 -10.86 2.20
C PHE A 187 -18.57 -9.90 1.73
N HIS A 188 -19.69 -10.42 1.22
CA HIS A 188 -20.80 -9.59 0.75
C HIS A 188 -21.42 -8.73 1.85
N TYR A 189 -21.56 -9.28 3.06
CA TYR A 189 -22.09 -8.57 4.22
C TYR A 189 -21.16 -7.43 4.68
N MET A 190 -19.85 -7.68 4.75
CA MET A 190 -18.87 -6.65 5.07
C MET A 190 -18.84 -5.54 4.02
N TRP A 191 -18.88 -5.90 2.73
CA TRP A 191 -18.86 -4.91 1.66
C TRP A 191 -20.13 -4.06 1.62
N ARG A 192 -21.31 -4.66 1.84
CA ARG A 192 -22.56 -3.92 1.97
C ARG A 192 -22.50 -2.92 3.13
N ASP A 193 -22.12 -3.39 4.32
CA ASP A 193 -22.13 -2.54 5.51
C ASP A 193 -21.02 -1.48 5.48
N ARG A 194 -19.95 -1.72 4.71
CA ARG A 194 -18.89 -0.75 4.43
C ARG A 194 -19.39 0.45 3.61
N GLU A 195 -20.42 0.29 2.77
CA GLU A 195 -20.94 1.39 1.93
C GLU A 195 -21.45 2.57 2.78
N HIS A 196 -22.03 2.31 3.95
CA HIS A 196 -22.47 3.37 4.87
C HIS A 196 -21.32 4.33 5.26
N ILE A 197 -20.11 3.80 5.44
CA ILE A 197 -18.92 4.62 5.72
C ILE A 197 -18.52 5.41 4.48
N LEU A 198 -18.58 4.79 3.30
CA LEU A 198 -18.22 5.46 2.05
C LEU A 198 -19.20 6.58 1.69
N ASP A 199 -20.49 6.44 2.01
CA ASP A 199 -21.49 7.48 1.83
C ASP A 199 -21.26 8.67 2.77
N ILE A 200 -20.80 8.41 4.00
CA ILE A 200 -20.36 9.47 4.92
C ILE A 200 -19.10 10.15 4.38
N MET A 201 -18.11 9.39 3.92
CA MET A 201 -16.88 9.92 3.32
C MET A 201 -17.19 10.80 2.10
N GLU A 202 -18.12 10.38 1.25
CA GLU A 202 -18.59 11.14 0.10
C GLU A 202 -19.25 12.45 0.53
N GLU A 203 -20.16 12.42 1.52
CA GLU A 203 -20.84 13.62 1.98
C GLU A 203 -19.85 14.63 2.61
N LEU A 204 -18.81 14.15 3.30
CA LEU A 204 -17.80 14.97 3.95
C LEU A 204 -16.79 15.57 2.98
N THR A 205 -16.33 14.76 2.02
CA THR A 205 -15.13 15.07 1.24
C THR A 205 -15.44 15.34 -0.23
N GLY A 206 -16.58 14.85 -0.72
CA GLY A 206 -16.97 14.81 -2.12
C GLY A 206 -16.47 13.57 -2.87
N ASN A 207 -15.71 12.70 -2.21
CA ASN A 207 -15.17 11.47 -2.79
C ASN A 207 -15.38 10.29 -1.83
N ARG A 208 -15.59 9.09 -2.38
CA ARG A 208 -15.80 7.87 -1.58
C ARG A 208 -14.49 7.29 -1.02
N ILE A 209 -13.45 7.29 -1.86
CA ILE A 209 -12.16 6.66 -1.54
C ILE A 209 -11.11 7.74 -1.28
N ILE A 210 -10.57 8.37 -2.33
CA ILE A 210 -9.51 9.38 -2.22
C ILE A 210 -10.12 10.69 -1.73
N ALA A 211 -10.01 10.94 -0.42
CA ALA A 211 -10.72 12.02 0.25
C ALA A 211 -10.21 13.42 -0.15
N SER A 212 -8.90 13.60 -0.29
CA SER A 212 -8.28 14.91 -0.51
C SER A 212 -8.75 15.97 0.48
N PHE A 213 -9.08 15.55 1.71
CA PHE A 213 -9.71 16.39 2.73
C PHE A 213 -8.69 17.06 3.65
N ILE A 214 -7.63 16.33 4.01
CA ILE A 214 -6.56 16.83 4.87
C ILE A 214 -5.62 17.69 4.02
N THR A 215 -5.22 18.84 4.57
CA THR A 215 -4.28 19.75 3.91
C THR A 215 -3.31 20.32 4.93
N ILE A 216 -2.19 20.87 4.47
CA ILE A 216 -1.24 21.60 5.32
C ILE A 216 -1.98 22.76 6.00
N GLY A 217 -1.84 22.85 7.33
CA GLY A 217 -2.50 23.83 8.19
C GLY A 217 -3.89 23.41 8.71
N GLY A 218 -4.44 22.27 8.27
CA GLY A 218 -5.72 21.77 8.78
C GLY A 218 -6.49 20.84 7.84
N VAL A 219 -7.68 21.27 7.44
CA VAL A 219 -8.61 20.54 6.57
C VAL A 219 -9.22 21.49 5.56
N ARG A 220 -9.60 20.99 4.37
CA ARG A 220 -10.12 21.84 3.29
C ARG A 220 -11.55 22.32 3.52
N ARG A 221 -12.35 21.55 4.26
CA ARG A 221 -13.78 21.78 4.45
C ARG A 221 -14.16 21.49 5.89
N ASP A 222 -15.17 22.20 6.37
CA ASP A 222 -15.75 21.96 7.68
C ASP A 222 -16.95 21.01 7.59
N LEU A 223 -17.22 20.30 8.68
CA LEU A 223 -18.41 19.48 8.88
C LEU A 223 -19.63 20.37 9.12
N LYS A 224 -20.68 20.20 8.32
CA LYS A 224 -21.96 20.90 8.53
C LYS A 224 -22.73 20.24 9.68
N GLU A 225 -23.25 21.03 10.61
CA GLU A 225 -23.94 20.52 11.81
C GLU A 225 -25.11 19.57 11.49
N LYS A 226 -25.85 19.85 10.40
CA LYS A 226 -26.96 19.00 9.93
C LYS A 226 -26.56 17.55 9.60
N MET A 227 -25.27 17.28 9.36
CA MET A 227 -24.75 15.95 9.03
C MET A 227 -24.53 15.10 10.29
N ILE A 228 -24.32 15.74 11.45
CA ILE A 228 -23.92 15.07 12.69
C ILE A 228 -24.94 14.00 13.13
N PRO A 229 -26.25 14.26 13.17
CA PRO A 229 -27.22 13.26 13.59
C PRO A 229 -27.22 12.03 12.67
N ARG A 230 -27.12 12.24 11.36
CA ARG A 230 -27.04 11.16 10.37
C ARG A 230 -25.79 10.30 10.60
N ILE A 231 -24.61 10.92 10.67
CA ILE A 231 -23.34 10.21 10.89
C ILE A 231 -23.40 9.36 12.16
N LYS A 232 -23.93 9.92 13.27
CA LYS A 232 -24.08 9.17 14.51
C LYS A 232 -25.02 7.97 14.38
N ALA A 233 -26.15 8.14 13.70
CA ALA A 233 -27.11 7.06 13.48
C ALA A 233 -26.50 5.91 12.64
N GLU A 234 -25.79 6.24 11.56
CA GLU A 234 -25.09 5.27 10.71
C GLU A 234 -23.99 4.52 11.49
N MET A 235 -23.23 5.22 12.33
CA MET A 235 -22.20 4.58 13.17
C MET A 235 -22.80 3.64 14.22
N GLU A 236 -23.96 3.97 14.78
CA GLU A 236 -24.64 3.09 15.74
C GLU A 236 -25.22 1.86 15.03
N ALA A 237 -25.85 2.03 13.86
CA ALA A 237 -26.32 0.92 13.05
C ALA A 237 -25.17 -0.03 12.65
N LEU A 238 -24.04 0.54 12.21
CA LEU A 238 -22.85 -0.23 11.87
C LEU A 238 -22.30 -0.98 13.09
N ARG A 239 -22.28 -0.36 14.26
CA ARG A 239 -21.82 -1.00 15.50
C ARG A 239 -22.66 -2.24 15.84
N GLU A 240 -23.98 -2.17 15.71
CA GLU A 240 -24.84 -3.34 15.93
C GLU A 240 -24.57 -4.45 14.91
N ARG A 241 -24.33 -4.10 13.64
CA ARG A 241 -23.90 -5.08 12.62
C ARG A 241 -22.57 -5.72 12.98
N MET A 242 -21.60 -4.96 13.49
CA MET A 242 -20.31 -5.51 13.92
C MET A 242 -20.43 -6.50 15.08
N LYS A 243 -21.41 -6.32 15.99
CA LYS A 243 -21.69 -7.32 17.03
C LYS A 243 -22.21 -8.62 16.42
N PHE A 244 -23.15 -8.53 15.48
CA PHE A 244 -23.67 -9.68 14.75
C PHE A 244 -22.58 -10.48 14.02
N TYR A 245 -21.56 -9.82 13.47
CA TYR A 245 -20.45 -10.52 12.79
C TYR A 245 -19.43 -11.16 13.73
N ARG A 246 -19.44 -10.77 15.01
CA ARG A 246 -18.51 -11.29 16.01
C ARG A 246 -19.04 -12.56 16.68
N GLU A 247 -20.35 -12.66 16.81
CA GLU A 247 -21.07 -13.81 17.39
C GLU A 247 -21.10 -15.00 16.42
#